data_AF-A0A3B3TBH9-F1
#
_entry.id   AF-A0A3B3TBH9-F1
#
_cell.length_a   1.000
_cell.length_b   1.000
_cell.length_c   1.000
_cell.angle_alpha   90.00
_cell.angle_beta   90.00
_cell.angle_gamma   90.00
#
_symmetry.space_group_name_H-M   'P 1'
#
loop_
_entity.id
_entity.type
_entity.pdbx_description
1 polymer ?
#
loop_
_entity_poly.entity_id
_entity_poly.type
_entity_poly.pdbx_seq_one_letter_code
_entity_poly.pdbx_strand_id
1 'polypeptide(L)'
;MMDTSVGKDQKLEKKMLKALGKEGMILMQNLNKLSTTDAKLEAIIKKHAELLEEHRTDQKQLKVLQKKLVHVMKEKDLLQSEHSRAVLARSKLEGLCRELQRHNKTLKEETLQRCREDDLKRKEITTHFQNTLTDIQTQIEEHSDRNTKLCKENSDLAEKLKGLIAQYDQREANLEKVFKHRDLQQKLAETKLEQAKLLLKEEGEKHKNEKECLLTQTAELAMQVKILKEQESAMKAQLSMYSEKFDEFQGTVSKSKDIYSTFKQDMEKMSKKIKKLEKESNTWRTRFEGCNKALVNMVEEKTLRDKELELCTEKIQRLEKLCRALQEERKDLHQKVQGMQLPGDEVKVEAKDEVLPEEGASEHAHLEVSTTGGETLLAHKLASLKVEQAILQEIATSFTTSEESNQEANSSQCTEVQQDSQKEHPAGQDQTNNAQEAPLQSKSEETNNKLEAVH
;
A
#
# COMPACT_ATOMS: atom_id res chain seq x y z
N MET A 1 143.47 165.89 100.35
CA MET A 1 144.64 165.18 100.92
C MET A 1 144.38 163.67 100.80
N MET A 2 145.30 162.83 101.27
CA MET A 2 145.52 161.42 100.87
C MET A 2 144.34 160.42 101.03
N ASP A 3 144.53 159.28 100.37
CA ASP A 3 143.96 157.92 100.59
C ASP A 3 142.49 157.62 100.28
N THR A 4 142.25 157.22 99.02
CA THR A 4 141.06 156.47 98.57
C THR A 4 141.44 155.34 97.60
N SER A 5 141.80 154.15 98.10
CA SER A 5 142.24 153.03 97.22
C SER A 5 141.68 151.62 97.55
N VAL A 6 141.34 151.30 98.81
CA VAL A 6 141.10 149.90 99.26
C VAL A 6 139.73 149.32 98.87
N GLY A 7 138.77 150.14 98.44
CA GLY A 7 137.34 149.76 98.40
C GLY A 7 136.83 148.94 97.20
N LYS A 8 137.65 148.61 96.18
CA LYS A 8 137.15 148.04 94.91
C LYS A 8 137.38 146.53 94.70
N ASP A 9 138.54 145.99 95.10
CA ASP A 9 138.93 144.62 94.71
C ASP A 9 138.08 143.51 95.34
N GLN A 10 137.73 143.64 96.63
CA GLN A 10 136.97 142.62 97.38
C GLN A 10 135.59 142.27 96.77
N LYS A 11 135.05 143.12 95.88
CA LYS A 11 133.76 142.88 95.21
C LYS A 11 133.88 142.07 93.92
N LEU A 12 135.05 142.01 93.30
CA LEU A 12 135.33 141.19 92.11
C LEU A 12 135.66 139.74 92.48
N GLU A 13 136.57 139.55 93.43
CA GLU A 13 136.98 138.24 93.95
C GLU A 13 135.78 137.38 94.39
N LYS A 14 134.84 138.01 95.13
CA LYS A 14 133.63 137.35 95.64
C LYS A 14 132.62 136.96 94.56
N LYS A 15 132.75 137.48 93.32
CA LYS A 15 132.01 136.99 92.15
C LYS A 15 132.69 135.80 91.50
N MET A 16 134.02 135.80 91.36
CA MET A 16 134.77 134.67 90.76
C MET A 16 134.53 133.37 91.51
N LEU A 17 134.62 133.36 92.85
CA LEU A 17 134.39 132.14 93.64
C LEU A 17 133.01 131.52 93.40
N LYS A 18 131.96 132.32 93.11
CA LYS A 18 130.62 131.79 92.84
C LYS A 18 130.47 131.18 91.45
N ALA A 19 131.22 131.64 90.45
CA ALA A 19 131.18 131.09 89.09
C ALA A 19 131.87 129.73 88.97
N LEU A 20 132.85 129.46 89.85
CA LEU A 20 133.67 128.24 89.88
C LEU A 20 132.95 126.99 90.43
N GLY A 21 131.71 127.11 90.92
CA GLY A 21 130.94 125.99 91.47
C GLY A 21 131.51 125.43 92.79
N LYS A 22 130.88 124.38 93.33
CA LYS A 22 131.28 123.78 94.62
C LYS A 22 132.69 123.19 94.58
N GLU A 23 133.05 122.48 93.51
CA GLU A 23 134.38 121.88 93.38
C GLU A 23 135.48 122.92 93.13
N GLY A 24 135.22 123.94 92.31
CA GLY A 24 136.17 125.02 92.10
C GLY A 24 136.41 125.86 93.36
N MET A 25 135.40 126.02 94.24
CA MET A 25 135.62 126.58 95.58
C MET A 25 136.56 125.70 96.43
N ILE A 26 136.36 124.37 96.44
CA ILE A 26 137.21 123.43 97.19
C ILE A 26 138.65 123.43 96.65
N LEU A 27 138.81 123.46 95.32
CA LEU A 27 140.12 123.59 94.67
C LEU A 27 140.81 124.89 95.09
N MET A 28 140.13 126.02 94.99
CA MET A 28 140.66 127.34 95.38
C MET A 28 141.01 127.42 96.88
N GLN A 29 140.23 126.77 97.73
CA GLN A 29 140.49 126.68 99.17
C GLN A 29 141.68 125.76 99.51
N ASN A 30 141.93 124.73 98.72
CA ASN A 30 143.13 123.89 98.84
C ASN A 30 144.38 124.60 98.32
N LEU A 31 144.28 125.32 97.20
CA LEU A 31 145.38 126.15 96.67
C LEU A 31 145.81 127.21 97.68
N ASN A 32 144.88 127.83 98.42
CA ASN A 32 145.23 128.82 99.44
C ASN A 32 145.91 128.26 100.70
N LYS A 33 146.03 126.94 100.87
CA LYS A 33 146.83 126.31 101.94
C LYS A 33 148.32 126.19 101.57
N LEU A 34 148.68 126.42 100.30
CA LEU A 34 150.03 126.28 99.79
C LEU A 34 150.69 127.66 99.78
N SER A 35 151.82 127.81 100.49
CA SER A 35 152.47 129.10 100.71
C SER A 35 153.33 129.57 99.52
N THR A 36 153.87 128.65 98.72
CA THR A 36 154.65 128.94 97.52
C THR A 36 153.79 128.90 96.25
N THR A 37 154.14 129.74 95.28
CA THR A 37 153.47 129.80 93.96
C THR A 37 153.62 128.50 93.17
N ASP A 38 154.79 127.86 93.22
CA ASP A 38 155.07 126.59 92.54
C ASP A 38 154.13 125.47 93.02
N ALA A 39 153.94 125.32 94.33
CA ALA A 39 153.05 124.30 94.87
C ALA A 39 151.60 124.52 94.43
N LYS A 40 151.14 125.77 94.31
CA LYS A 40 149.82 126.09 93.72
C LYS A 40 149.75 125.70 92.25
N LEU A 41 150.79 125.99 91.48
CA LEU A 41 150.86 125.64 90.06
C LEU A 41 150.85 124.11 89.86
N GLU A 42 151.65 123.38 90.63
CA GLU A 42 151.73 121.92 90.58
C GLU A 42 150.40 121.25 90.97
N ALA A 43 149.71 121.78 91.99
CA ALA A 43 148.38 121.30 92.36
C ALA A 43 147.32 121.55 91.26
N ILE A 44 147.39 122.67 90.54
CA ILE A 44 146.54 122.92 89.36
C ILE A 44 146.89 121.94 88.23
N ILE A 45 148.18 121.79 87.91
CA ILE A 45 148.66 120.87 86.86
C ILE A 45 148.19 119.44 87.16
N LYS A 46 148.32 118.97 88.41
CA LYS A 46 147.83 117.66 88.83
C LYS A 46 146.32 117.53 88.67
N LYS A 47 145.52 118.49 89.13
CA LYS A 47 144.05 118.43 88.98
C LYS A 47 143.61 118.50 87.51
N HIS A 48 144.34 119.21 86.65
CA HIS A 48 144.10 119.20 85.21
C HIS A 48 144.51 117.87 84.56
N ALA A 49 145.61 117.24 84.99
CA ALA A 49 146.01 115.91 84.53
C ALA A 49 144.98 114.84 84.95
N GLU A 50 144.47 114.90 86.18
CA GLU A 50 143.37 114.05 86.66
C GLU A 50 142.12 114.21 85.80
N LEU A 51 141.63 115.44 85.58
CA LEU A 51 140.47 115.72 84.72
C LEU A 51 140.69 115.31 83.25
N LEU A 52 141.92 115.39 82.76
CA LEU A 52 142.25 115.04 81.39
C LEU A 52 142.37 113.52 81.21
N GLU A 53 142.80 112.77 82.24
CA GLU A 53 142.67 111.31 82.27
C GLU A 53 141.22 110.86 82.47
N GLU A 54 140.43 111.53 83.31
CA GLU A 54 139.00 111.26 83.50
C GLU A 54 138.22 111.44 82.18
N HIS A 55 138.44 112.56 81.49
CA HIS A 55 137.91 112.77 80.14
C HIS A 55 138.46 111.75 79.11
N ARG A 56 139.72 111.29 79.24
CA ARG A 56 140.24 110.18 78.42
C ARG A 56 139.56 108.85 78.76
N THR A 57 139.23 108.55 80.01
CA THR A 57 138.46 107.35 80.37
C THR A 57 137.03 107.43 79.89
N ASP A 58 136.36 108.56 80.06
CA ASP A 58 134.97 108.75 79.61
C ASP A 58 134.87 108.74 78.10
N GLN A 59 135.83 109.33 77.37
CA GLN A 59 135.85 109.21 75.92
C GLN A 59 136.11 107.75 75.46
N LYS A 60 136.88 106.95 76.22
CA LYS A 60 137.00 105.50 75.97
C LYS A 60 135.67 104.77 76.26
N GLN A 61 135.02 105.07 77.39
CA GLN A 61 133.72 104.49 77.77
C GLN A 61 132.62 104.83 76.75
N LEU A 62 132.52 106.10 76.34
CA LEU A 62 131.58 106.57 75.31
C LEU A 62 131.79 105.84 73.99
N LYS A 63 133.05 105.67 73.54
CA LYS A 63 133.39 104.88 72.34
C LYS A 63 133.01 103.41 72.47
N VAL A 64 133.08 102.81 73.68
CA VAL A 64 132.61 101.44 73.95
C VAL A 64 131.08 101.37 73.96
N LEU A 65 130.39 102.31 74.61
CA LEU A 65 128.92 102.38 74.65
C LEU A 65 128.32 102.64 73.27
N GLN A 66 128.93 103.52 72.46
CA GLN A 66 128.53 103.77 71.08
C GLN A 66 128.70 102.52 70.20
N LYS A 67 129.79 101.76 70.37
CA LYS A 67 129.96 100.45 69.70
C LYS A 67 128.91 99.43 70.15
N LYS A 68 128.61 99.35 71.46
CA LYS A 68 127.53 98.49 72.00
C LYS A 68 126.16 98.88 71.45
N LEU A 69 125.85 100.18 71.35
CA LEU A 69 124.58 100.67 70.79
C LEU A 69 124.44 100.25 69.32
N VAL A 70 125.47 100.46 68.49
CA VAL A 70 125.46 100.04 67.08
C VAL A 70 125.36 98.51 66.94
N HIS A 71 125.97 97.75 67.85
CA HIS A 71 125.86 96.29 67.89
C HIS A 71 124.43 95.83 68.21
N VAL A 72 123.82 96.37 69.27
CA VAL A 72 122.45 96.05 69.70
C VAL A 72 121.42 96.50 68.66
N MET A 73 121.65 97.62 67.96
CA MET A 73 120.81 98.01 66.82
C MET A 73 120.85 96.97 65.70
N LYS A 74 122.05 96.49 65.31
CA LYS A 74 122.18 95.44 64.29
C LYS A 74 121.54 94.12 64.73
N GLU A 75 121.68 93.73 65.99
CA GLU A 75 121.04 92.52 66.53
C GLU A 75 119.51 92.66 66.52
N LYS A 76 118.97 93.82 66.93
CA LYS A 76 117.54 94.12 66.84
C LYS A 76 117.03 94.04 65.39
N ASP A 77 117.74 94.64 64.44
CA ASP A 77 117.34 94.65 63.02
C ASP A 77 117.39 93.23 62.41
N LEU A 78 118.41 92.44 62.77
CA LEU A 78 118.50 91.02 62.41
C LEU A 78 117.31 90.23 62.98
N LEU A 79 117.07 90.29 64.29
CA LEU A 79 115.96 89.62 64.97
C LEU A 79 114.58 90.06 64.41
N GLN A 80 114.41 91.33 64.06
CA GLN A 80 113.20 91.84 63.42
C GLN A 80 113.02 91.26 62.01
N SER A 81 114.10 91.09 61.24
CA SER A 81 114.06 90.44 59.92
C SER A 81 113.76 88.93 60.02
N GLU A 82 114.30 88.25 61.04
CA GLU A 82 114.08 86.83 61.28
C GLU A 82 112.66 86.57 61.81
N HIS A 83 112.17 87.38 62.74
CA HIS A 83 110.77 87.34 63.19
C HIS A 83 109.80 87.53 62.01
N SER A 84 110.06 88.51 61.14
CA SER A 84 109.26 88.76 59.94
C SER A 84 109.25 87.54 58.99
N ARG A 85 110.42 86.91 58.80
CA ARG A 85 110.57 85.67 58.02
C ARG A 85 109.83 84.48 58.65
N ALA A 86 109.89 84.34 59.97
CA ALA A 86 109.20 83.31 60.73
C ALA A 86 107.67 83.48 60.70
N VAL A 87 107.16 84.71 60.77
CA VAL A 87 105.71 85.01 60.63
C VAL A 87 105.22 84.64 59.23
N LEU A 88 105.97 84.96 58.17
CA LEU A 88 105.64 84.55 56.80
C LEU A 88 105.68 83.02 56.62
N ALA A 89 106.68 82.34 57.20
CA ALA A 89 106.76 80.88 57.18
C ALA A 89 105.58 80.23 57.92
N ARG A 90 105.24 80.73 59.12
CA ARG A 90 104.06 80.29 59.89
C ARG A 90 102.77 80.50 59.10
N SER A 91 102.57 81.66 58.48
CA SER A 91 101.38 81.95 57.68
C SER A 91 101.24 80.99 56.48
N LYS A 92 102.33 80.65 55.79
CA LYS A 92 102.32 79.64 54.72
C LYS A 92 101.98 78.25 55.23
N LEU A 93 102.56 77.82 56.36
CA LEU A 93 102.26 76.53 56.98
C LEU A 93 100.81 76.45 57.47
N GLU A 94 100.27 77.52 58.07
CA GLU A 94 98.86 77.60 58.47
C GLU A 94 97.92 77.55 57.26
N GLY A 95 98.30 78.13 56.11
CA GLY A 95 97.59 77.99 54.85
C GLY A 95 97.55 76.54 54.36
N LEU A 96 98.73 75.93 54.21
CA LEU A 96 98.87 74.53 53.78
C LEU A 96 98.16 73.54 54.71
N CYS A 97 98.22 73.75 56.03
CA CYS A 97 97.48 72.93 56.99
C CYS A 97 95.96 73.06 56.82
N ARG A 98 95.43 74.27 56.57
CA ARG A 98 94.00 74.48 56.29
C ARG A 98 93.60 73.83 54.97
N GLU A 99 94.43 73.91 53.94
CA GLU A 99 94.18 73.29 52.63
C GLU A 99 94.22 71.76 52.71
N LEU A 100 95.23 71.19 53.36
CA LEU A 100 95.32 69.76 53.64
C LEU A 100 94.13 69.27 54.48
N GLN A 101 93.67 70.06 55.46
CA GLN A 101 92.48 69.74 56.25
C GLN A 101 91.18 69.81 55.42
N ARG A 102 91.04 70.78 54.50
CA ARG A 102 89.93 70.82 53.54
C ARG A 102 89.96 69.58 52.63
N HIS A 103 91.09 69.28 51.98
CA HIS A 103 91.21 68.10 51.12
C HIS A 103 90.94 66.80 51.88
N ASN A 104 91.42 66.64 53.11
CA ASN A 104 91.10 65.48 53.96
C ASN A 104 89.61 65.40 54.33
N LYS A 105 88.92 66.53 54.48
CA LYS A 105 87.48 66.57 54.71
C LYS A 105 86.72 66.18 53.42
N THR A 106 87.01 66.85 52.31
CA THR A 106 86.39 66.58 51.00
C THR A 106 86.59 65.14 50.56
N LEU A 107 87.81 64.58 50.66
CA LEU A 107 88.08 63.18 50.32
C LEU A 107 87.29 62.19 51.18
N LYS A 108 87.07 62.48 52.46
CA LYS A 108 86.22 61.66 53.33
C LYS A 108 84.74 61.76 52.96
N GLU A 109 84.28 62.95 52.61
CA GLU A 109 82.90 63.19 52.16
C GLU A 109 82.64 62.52 50.80
N GLU A 110 83.55 62.64 49.83
CA GLU A 110 83.52 61.94 48.54
C GLU A 110 83.58 60.41 48.68
N THR A 111 84.46 59.89 49.56
CA THR A 111 84.57 58.44 49.80
C THR A 111 83.30 57.88 50.44
N LEU A 112 82.73 58.60 51.41
CA LEU A 112 81.45 58.23 52.03
C LEU A 112 80.29 58.30 51.03
N GLN A 113 80.29 59.30 50.15
CA GLN A 113 79.28 59.48 49.12
C GLN A 113 79.36 58.39 48.03
N ARG A 114 80.56 58.07 47.53
CA ARG A 114 80.81 56.92 46.63
C ARG A 114 80.32 55.61 47.23
N CYS A 115 80.61 55.37 48.51
CA CYS A 115 80.15 54.17 49.23
C CYS A 115 78.61 54.08 49.25
N ARG A 116 77.92 55.18 49.54
CA ARG A 116 76.44 55.25 49.48
C ARG A 116 75.90 55.02 48.07
N GLU A 117 76.51 55.61 47.06
CA GLU A 117 76.09 55.46 45.66
C GLU A 117 76.25 54.03 45.16
N ASP A 118 77.36 53.35 45.51
CA ASP A 118 77.57 51.96 45.11
C ASP A 118 76.67 50.99 45.90
N ASP A 119 76.36 51.28 47.17
CA ASP A 119 75.33 50.54 47.92
C ASP A 119 73.89 50.80 47.44
N LEU A 120 73.61 51.98 46.89
CA LEU A 120 72.33 52.26 46.21
C LEU A 120 72.22 51.48 44.90
N LYS A 121 73.25 51.51 44.04
CA LYS A 121 73.31 50.71 42.80
C LYS A 121 73.16 49.23 43.07
N ARG A 122 73.82 48.70 44.12
CA ARG A 122 73.66 47.31 44.56
C ARG A 122 72.20 46.99 44.90
N LYS A 123 71.54 47.82 45.70
CA LYS A 123 70.12 47.65 46.07
C LYS A 123 69.21 47.73 44.85
N GLU A 124 69.41 48.71 43.97
CA GLU A 124 68.66 48.86 42.72
C GLU A 124 68.79 47.63 41.82
N ILE A 125 70.01 47.12 41.63
CA ILE A 125 70.27 45.89 40.86
C ILE A 125 69.63 44.65 41.53
N THR A 126 69.74 44.51 42.85
CA THR A 126 69.09 43.41 43.59
C THR A 126 67.56 43.48 43.47
N THR A 127 66.96 44.66 43.65
CA THR A 127 65.52 44.87 43.47
C THR A 127 65.09 44.61 42.04
N HIS A 128 65.84 45.06 41.02
CA HIS A 128 65.54 44.77 39.62
C HIS A 128 65.54 43.26 39.35
N PHE A 129 66.57 42.53 39.79
CA PHE A 129 66.62 41.07 39.61
C PHE A 129 65.51 40.35 40.37
N GLN A 130 65.19 40.79 41.60
CA GLN A 130 64.12 40.18 42.40
C GLN A 130 62.74 40.43 41.80
N ASN A 131 62.46 41.65 41.34
CA ASN A 131 61.23 41.98 40.60
C ASN A 131 61.13 41.14 39.32
N THR A 132 62.20 41.09 38.51
CA THR A 132 62.23 40.28 37.27
C THR A 132 61.95 38.80 37.55
N LEU A 133 62.49 38.26 38.66
CA LEU A 133 62.25 36.88 39.07
C LEU A 133 60.80 36.66 39.50
N THR A 134 60.19 37.61 40.22
CA THR A 134 58.76 37.58 40.56
C THR A 134 57.87 37.72 39.32
N ASP A 135 58.19 38.60 38.37
CA ASP A 135 57.45 38.74 37.11
C ASP A 135 57.47 37.43 36.29
N ILE A 136 58.62 36.74 36.26
CA ILE A 136 58.75 35.41 35.64
C ILE A 136 57.93 34.36 36.40
N GLN A 137 57.94 34.37 37.73
CA GLN A 137 57.10 33.46 38.54
C GLN A 137 55.61 33.68 38.25
N THR A 138 55.13 34.93 38.27
CA THR A 138 53.74 35.26 37.94
C THR A 138 53.38 34.85 36.51
N GLN A 139 54.26 35.05 35.51
CA GLN A 139 53.99 34.57 34.15
C GLN A 139 53.88 33.04 34.06
N ILE A 140 54.70 32.29 34.80
CA ILE A 140 54.63 30.82 34.89
C ILE A 140 53.32 30.39 35.57
N GLU A 141 52.96 31.04 36.68
CA GLU A 141 51.70 30.78 37.41
C GLU A 141 50.50 31.07 36.52
N GLU A 142 50.40 32.25 35.90
CA GLU A 142 49.32 32.58 34.96
C GLU A 142 49.26 31.62 33.77
N HIS A 143 50.39 31.17 33.23
CA HIS A 143 50.42 30.20 32.14
C HIS A 143 49.91 28.82 32.59
N SER A 144 50.31 28.37 33.79
CA SER A 144 49.78 27.15 34.42
C SER A 144 48.26 27.26 34.64
N ASP A 145 47.79 28.44 35.05
CA ASP A 145 46.39 28.73 35.32
C ASP A 145 45.54 28.78 34.03
N ARG A 146 46.07 29.40 32.96
CA ARG A 146 45.49 29.38 31.60
C ARG A 146 45.41 27.95 31.05
N ASN A 147 46.49 27.18 31.16
CA ASN A 147 46.51 25.77 30.74
C ASN A 147 45.49 24.93 31.53
N THR A 148 45.41 25.13 32.85
CA THR A 148 44.45 24.45 33.73
C THR A 148 43.00 24.81 33.39
N LYS A 149 42.71 26.05 32.98
CA LYS A 149 41.41 26.47 32.47
C LYS A 149 41.09 25.78 31.13
N LEU A 150 42.01 25.77 30.18
CA LEU A 150 41.83 25.07 28.90
C LEU A 150 41.61 23.55 29.06
N CYS A 151 42.30 22.89 30.01
CA CYS A 151 42.04 21.48 30.34
C CYS A 151 40.63 21.25 30.90
N LYS A 152 40.11 22.16 31.73
CA LYS A 152 38.74 22.11 32.24
C LYS A 152 37.71 22.37 31.14
N GLU A 153 37.91 23.42 30.34
CA GLU A 153 37.02 23.76 29.22
C GLU A 153 36.94 22.62 28.18
N ASN A 154 38.06 21.96 27.86
CA ASN A 154 38.07 20.76 27.02
C ASN A 154 37.34 19.57 27.67
N SER A 155 37.43 19.40 29.00
CA SER A 155 36.70 18.36 29.73
C SER A 155 35.20 18.61 29.72
N ASP A 156 34.78 19.85 30.01
CA ASP A 156 33.39 20.29 29.93
C ASP A 156 32.80 20.12 28.51
N LEU A 157 33.59 20.40 27.46
CA LEU A 157 33.18 20.22 26.07
C LEU A 157 33.06 18.73 25.72
N ALA A 158 33.99 17.88 26.18
CA ALA A 158 33.89 16.44 26.01
C ALA A 158 32.67 15.84 26.73
N GLU A 159 32.33 16.33 27.93
CA GLU A 159 31.12 15.92 28.65
C GLU A 159 29.85 16.40 27.94
N LYS A 160 29.81 17.64 27.43
CA LYS A 160 28.69 18.15 26.61
C LYS A 160 28.48 17.33 25.34
N LEU A 161 29.56 16.94 24.65
CA LEU A 161 29.50 16.05 23.47
C LEU A 161 29.00 14.65 23.85
N LYS A 162 29.51 14.06 24.93
CA LYS A 162 29.04 12.76 25.45
C LYS A 162 27.56 12.79 25.84
N GLY A 163 27.10 13.86 26.48
CA GLY A 163 25.70 14.09 26.80
C GLY A 163 24.81 14.28 25.58
N LEU A 164 25.34 14.92 24.53
CA LEU A 164 24.63 15.07 23.24
C LEU A 164 24.49 13.71 22.52
N ILE A 165 25.56 12.91 22.47
CA ILE A 165 25.54 11.54 21.91
C ILE A 165 24.50 10.69 22.63
N ALA A 166 24.53 10.63 23.98
CA ALA A 166 23.54 9.89 24.76
C ALA A 166 22.08 10.34 24.52
N GLN A 167 21.86 11.62 24.20
CA GLN A 167 20.53 12.10 23.79
C GLN A 167 20.16 11.69 22.35
N TYR A 168 21.12 11.51 21.44
CA TYR A 168 20.86 10.95 20.11
C TYR A 168 20.56 9.45 20.21
N ASP A 169 21.37 8.68 20.93
CA ASP A 169 21.15 7.25 21.19
C ASP A 169 19.74 7.02 21.79
N GLN A 170 19.35 7.86 22.76
CA GLN A 170 18.02 7.79 23.38
C GLN A 170 16.88 8.23 22.44
N ARG A 171 17.12 9.15 21.50
CA ARG A 171 16.13 9.49 20.46
C ARG A 171 15.99 8.35 19.45
N GLU A 172 17.08 7.79 18.98
CA GLU A 172 17.10 6.67 18.03
C GLU A 172 16.42 5.43 18.63
N ALA A 173 16.78 5.04 19.86
CA ALA A 173 16.13 3.96 20.59
C ALA A 173 14.64 4.20 20.89
N ASN A 174 14.14 5.44 20.76
CA ASN A 174 12.71 5.75 20.85
C ASN A 174 12.03 5.77 19.47
N LEU A 175 12.70 6.25 18.42
CA LEU A 175 12.23 6.13 17.03
C LEU A 175 12.08 4.65 16.64
N GLU A 176 13.05 3.80 16.99
CA GLU A 176 13.02 2.35 16.76
C GLU A 176 11.82 1.66 17.42
N LYS A 177 11.42 2.10 18.62
CA LYS A 177 10.18 1.63 19.28
C LYS A 177 8.93 2.10 18.53
N VAL A 178 8.93 3.33 18.01
CA VAL A 178 7.81 3.87 17.21
C VAL A 178 7.69 3.13 15.87
N PHE A 179 8.80 2.86 15.17
CA PHE A 179 8.80 2.03 13.96
C PHE A 179 8.25 0.63 14.25
N LYS A 180 8.79 -0.08 15.25
CA LYS A 180 8.27 -1.40 15.67
C LYS A 180 6.78 -1.37 16.03
N HIS A 181 6.29 -0.31 16.68
CA HIS A 181 4.85 -0.16 16.96
C HIS A 181 4.02 0.05 15.68
N ARG A 182 4.50 0.87 14.73
CA ARG A 182 3.83 1.10 13.44
C ARG A 182 3.83 -0.14 12.56
N ASP A 183 4.94 -0.88 12.49
CA ASP A 183 5.06 -2.17 11.81
C ASP A 183 4.03 -3.18 12.32
N LEU A 184 3.91 -3.32 13.65
CA LEU A 184 2.92 -4.21 14.27
C LEU A 184 1.49 -3.72 14.02
N GLN A 185 1.25 -2.41 14.04
CA GLN A 185 -0.05 -1.83 13.71
C GLN A 185 -0.45 -2.07 12.25
N GLN A 186 0.50 -1.94 11.32
CA GLN A 186 0.32 -2.21 9.89
C GLN A 186 0.04 -3.70 9.66
N LYS A 187 0.88 -4.60 10.17
CA LYS A 187 0.70 -6.07 10.04
C LYS A 187 -0.65 -6.54 10.63
N LEU A 188 -1.11 -5.91 11.71
CA LEU A 188 -2.43 -6.17 12.30
C LEU A 188 -3.58 -5.65 11.42
N ALA A 189 -3.41 -4.51 10.75
CA ALA A 189 -4.39 -3.99 9.79
C ALA A 189 -4.44 -4.84 8.50
N GLU A 190 -3.29 -5.24 7.97
CA GLU A 190 -3.15 -6.13 6.81
C GLU A 190 -3.80 -7.49 7.08
N THR A 191 -3.52 -8.11 8.24
CA THR A 191 -4.12 -9.40 8.63
C THR A 191 -5.64 -9.30 8.78
N LYS A 192 -6.16 -8.20 9.35
CA LYS A 192 -7.61 -7.95 9.43
C LYS A 192 -8.25 -7.73 8.07
N LEU A 193 -7.57 -7.03 7.17
CA LEU A 193 -8.03 -6.83 5.79
C LEU A 193 -8.08 -8.15 5.03
N GLU A 194 -7.06 -9.01 5.18
CA GLU A 194 -7.02 -10.32 4.52
C GLU A 194 -8.08 -11.29 5.09
N GLN A 195 -8.30 -11.27 6.42
CA GLN A 195 -9.40 -12.00 7.04
C GLN A 195 -10.77 -11.54 6.49
N ALA A 196 -10.97 -10.23 6.32
CA ALA A 196 -12.21 -9.70 5.75
C ALA A 196 -12.39 -10.07 4.27
N LYS A 197 -11.32 -10.10 3.46
CA LYS A 197 -11.37 -10.60 2.08
C LYS A 197 -11.73 -12.09 2.01
N LEU A 198 -11.13 -12.92 2.89
CA LEU A 198 -11.43 -14.35 2.95
C LEU A 198 -12.89 -14.61 3.30
N LEU A 199 -13.42 -13.94 4.33
CA LEU A 199 -14.85 -14.05 4.67
C LEU A 199 -15.76 -13.58 3.53
N LEU A 200 -15.43 -12.48 2.85
CA LEU A 200 -16.18 -12.00 1.68
C LEU A 200 -16.15 -13.01 0.51
N LYS A 201 -15.01 -13.67 0.30
CA LYS A 201 -14.85 -14.73 -0.72
C LYS A 201 -15.65 -15.99 -0.34
N GLU A 202 -15.59 -16.43 0.91
CA GLU A 202 -16.36 -17.58 1.41
C GLU A 202 -17.86 -17.35 1.29
N GLU A 203 -18.38 -16.18 1.70
CA GLU A 203 -19.81 -15.86 1.56
C GLU A 203 -20.21 -15.72 0.07
N GLY A 204 -19.33 -15.17 -0.77
CA GLY A 204 -19.53 -15.14 -2.22
C GLY A 204 -19.60 -16.53 -2.87
N GLU A 205 -18.74 -17.46 -2.43
CA GLU A 205 -18.74 -18.86 -2.90
C GLU A 205 -19.95 -19.64 -2.34
N LYS A 206 -20.34 -19.45 -1.07
CA LYS A 206 -21.58 -20.00 -0.50
C LYS A 206 -22.81 -19.53 -1.28
N HIS A 207 -22.94 -18.22 -1.52
CA HIS A 207 -24.06 -17.66 -2.27
C HIS A 207 -24.08 -18.13 -3.73
N LYS A 208 -22.91 -18.27 -4.38
CA LYS A 208 -22.84 -18.88 -5.73
C LYS A 208 -23.36 -20.32 -5.71
N ASN A 209 -22.90 -21.14 -4.77
CA ASN A 209 -23.26 -22.55 -4.68
C ASN A 209 -24.75 -22.75 -4.33
N GLU A 210 -25.31 -21.93 -3.44
CA GLU A 210 -26.74 -21.91 -3.12
C GLU A 210 -27.57 -21.53 -4.35
N LYS A 211 -27.19 -20.45 -5.05
CA LYS A 211 -27.84 -20.03 -6.29
C LYS A 211 -27.78 -21.10 -7.38
N GLU A 212 -26.65 -21.80 -7.51
CA GLU A 212 -26.46 -22.88 -8.47
C GLU A 212 -27.37 -24.09 -8.16
N CYS A 213 -27.44 -24.49 -6.88
CA CYS A 213 -28.34 -25.54 -6.39
C CYS A 213 -29.84 -25.22 -6.57
N LEU A 214 -30.25 -23.98 -6.29
CA LEU A 214 -31.63 -23.53 -6.53
C LEU A 214 -31.96 -23.50 -8.03
N LEU A 215 -30.99 -23.20 -8.88
CA LEU A 215 -31.16 -23.15 -10.34
C LEU A 215 -31.24 -24.56 -10.95
N THR A 216 -30.45 -25.53 -10.48
CA THR A 216 -30.58 -26.94 -10.88
C THR A 216 -31.92 -27.52 -10.40
N GLN A 217 -32.32 -27.29 -9.14
CA GLN A 217 -33.63 -27.71 -8.64
C GLN A 217 -34.79 -27.11 -9.45
N THR A 218 -34.69 -25.83 -9.83
CA THR A 218 -35.70 -25.18 -10.69
C THR A 218 -35.77 -25.82 -12.08
N ALA A 219 -34.63 -26.19 -12.67
CA ALA A 219 -34.58 -26.87 -13.96
C ALA A 219 -35.14 -28.30 -13.88
N GLU A 220 -34.84 -29.06 -12.82
CA GLU A 220 -35.40 -30.39 -12.56
C GLU A 220 -36.94 -30.34 -12.42
N LEU A 221 -37.46 -29.40 -11.63
CA LEU A 221 -38.91 -29.20 -11.48
C LEU A 221 -39.57 -28.78 -12.80
N ALA A 222 -38.93 -27.91 -13.59
CA ALA A 222 -39.44 -27.55 -14.91
C ALA A 222 -39.47 -28.75 -15.88
N MET A 223 -38.48 -29.65 -15.81
CA MET A 223 -38.47 -30.89 -16.59
C MET A 223 -39.58 -31.86 -16.14
N GLN A 224 -39.80 -32.01 -14.83
CA GLN A 224 -40.92 -32.82 -14.30
C GLN A 224 -42.28 -32.28 -14.75
N VAL A 225 -42.49 -30.95 -14.69
CA VAL A 225 -43.71 -30.30 -15.19
C VAL A 225 -43.91 -30.52 -16.70
N LYS A 226 -42.83 -30.49 -17.49
CA LYS A 226 -42.89 -30.80 -18.93
C LYS A 226 -43.35 -32.24 -19.18
N ILE A 227 -42.77 -33.22 -18.47
CA ILE A 227 -43.14 -34.64 -18.58
C ILE A 227 -44.60 -34.86 -18.17
N LEU A 228 -45.04 -34.28 -17.05
CA LEU A 228 -46.43 -34.39 -16.58
C LEU A 228 -47.42 -33.78 -17.58
N LYS A 229 -47.07 -32.66 -18.22
CA LYS A 229 -47.88 -32.01 -19.26
C LYS A 229 -47.96 -32.84 -20.56
N GLU A 230 -46.87 -33.51 -20.93
CA GLU A 230 -46.84 -34.45 -22.06
C GLU A 230 -47.71 -35.68 -21.78
N GLN A 231 -47.66 -36.22 -20.55
CA GLN A 231 -48.55 -37.30 -20.09
C GLN A 231 -50.03 -36.85 -20.05
N GLU A 232 -50.32 -35.65 -19.53
CA GLU A 232 -51.67 -35.07 -19.52
C GLU A 232 -52.22 -34.94 -20.95
N SER A 233 -51.40 -34.47 -21.89
CA SER A 233 -51.76 -34.36 -23.31
C SER A 233 -52.03 -35.72 -23.95
N ALA A 234 -51.21 -36.73 -23.65
CA ALA A 234 -51.42 -38.10 -24.14
C ALA A 234 -52.72 -38.73 -23.59
N MET A 235 -52.99 -38.56 -22.29
CA MET A 235 -54.23 -39.02 -21.67
C MET A 235 -55.46 -38.30 -22.22
N LYS A 236 -55.37 -37.00 -22.50
CA LYS A 236 -56.44 -36.23 -23.18
C LYS A 236 -56.69 -36.73 -24.61
N ALA A 237 -55.64 -37.02 -25.37
CA ALA A 237 -55.78 -37.61 -26.71
C ALA A 237 -56.42 -39.00 -26.65
N GLN A 238 -56.05 -39.83 -25.67
CA GLN A 238 -56.67 -41.14 -25.45
C GLN A 238 -58.16 -41.03 -25.04
N LEU A 239 -58.53 -40.02 -24.23
CA LEU A 239 -59.92 -39.74 -23.91
C LEU A 239 -60.73 -39.28 -25.13
N SER A 240 -60.15 -38.45 -26.02
CA SER A 240 -60.80 -38.08 -27.30
C SER A 240 -61.04 -39.31 -28.17
N MET A 241 -59.99 -40.12 -28.39
CA MET A 241 -60.07 -41.39 -29.13
C MET A 241 -61.10 -42.38 -28.57
N TYR A 242 -61.35 -42.39 -27.25
CA TYR A 242 -62.43 -43.19 -26.67
C TYR A 242 -63.80 -42.53 -26.80
N SER A 243 -63.91 -41.20 -26.71
CA SER A 243 -65.16 -40.48 -26.98
C SER A 243 -65.62 -40.72 -28.41
N GLU A 244 -64.73 -40.52 -29.39
CA GLU A 244 -64.98 -40.76 -30.82
C GLU A 244 -65.45 -42.21 -31.06
N LYS A 245 -64.85 -43.21 -30.38
CA LYS A 245 -65.31 -44.60 -30.44
C LYS A 245 -66.67 -44.82 -29.76
N PHE A 246 -66.97 -44.11 -28.66
CA PHE A 246 -68.31 -44.16 -28.06
C PHE A 246 -69.36 -43.56 -29.00
N ASP A 247 -69.03 -42.49 -29.71
CA ASP A 247 -69.90 -41.87 -30.73
C ASP A 247 -70.08 -42.81 -31.95
N GLU A 248 -69.01 -43.50 -32.40
CA GLU A 248 -69.09 -44.57 -33.42
C GLU A 248 -69.99 -45.73 -32.96
N PHE A 249 -69.83 -46.20 -31.72
CA PHE A 249 -70.68 -47.25 -31.16
C PHE A 249 -72.13 -46.78 -31.02
N GLN A 250 -72.39 -45.56 -30.54
CA GLN A 250 -73.73 -45.01 -30.40
C GLN A 250 -74.40 -44.81 -31.78
N GLY A 251 -73.65 -44.35 -32.77
CA GLY A 251 -74.09 -44.26 -34.17
C GLY A 251 -74.37 -45.62 -34.78
N THR A 252 -73.58 -46.64 -34.45
CA THR A 252 -73.79 -48.04 -34.90
C THR A 252 -75.00 -48.68 -34.22
N VAL A 253 -75.19 -48.46 -32.93
CA VAL A 253 -76.39 -48.88 -32.18
C VAL A 253 -77.64 -48.18 -32.71
N SER A 254 -77.55 -46.90 -33.09
CA SER A 254 -78.66 -46.16 -33.70
C SER A 254 -79.03 -46.74 -35.07
N LYS A 255 -78.05 -46.92 -35.97
CA LYS A 255 -78.24 -47.60 -37.28
C LYS A 255 -78.82 -49.01 -37.11
N SER A 256 -78.35 -49.77 -36.12
CA SER A 256 -78.86 -51.11 -35.79
C SER A 256 -80.31 -51.06 -35.31
N LYS A 257 -80.67 -50.11 -34.44
CA LYS A 257 -82.05 -49.86 -33.98
C LYS A 257 -82.99 -49.53 -35.14
N ASP A 258 -82.53 -48.73 -36.10
CA ASP A 258 -83.31 -48.39 -37.31
C ASP A 258 -83.50 -49.62 -38.23
N ILE A 259 -82.46 -50.44 -38.40
CA ILE A 259 -82.52 -51.73 -39.11
C ILE A 259 -83.46 -52.71 -38.40
N TYR A 260 -83.45 -52.78 -37.07
CA TYR A 260 -84.42 -53.57 -36.29
C TYR A 260 -85.86 -53.04 -36.45
N SER A 261 -86.04 -51.73 -36.60
CA SER A 261 -87.33 -51.10 -36.84
C SER A 261 -87.88 -51.48 -38.22
N THR A 262 -87.06 -51.43 -39.28
CA THR A 262 -87.47 -51.85 -40.63
C THR A 262 -87.72 -53.36 -40.69
N PHE A 263 -86.85 -54.20 -40.13
CA PHE A 263 -87.09 -55.64 -40.02
C PHE A 263 -88.38 -55.96 -39.26
N LYS A 264 -88.71 -55.24 -38.19
CA LYS A 264 -89.98 -55.41 -37.47
C LYS A 264 -91.18 -55.05 -38.36
N GLN A 265 -91.11 -53.92 -39.09
CA GLN A 265 -92.16 -53.55 -40.05
C GLN A 265 -92.33 -54.60 -41.15
N ASP A 266 -91.24 -55.17 -41.67
CA ASP A 266 -91.29 -56.18 -42.73
C ASP A 266 -91.76 -57.55 -42.20
N MET A 267 -91.41 -57.92 -40.97
CA MET A 267 -92.03 -59.05 -40.25
C MET A 267 -93.54 -58.85 -40.10
N GLU A 268 -94.00 -57.64 -39.75
CA GLU A 268 -95.42 -57.34 -39.69
C GLU A 268 -96.10 -57.41 -41.08
N LYS A 269 -95.48 -56.86 -42.14
CA LYS A 269 -95.97 -56.97 -43.52
C LYS A 269 -96.05 -58.43 -43.96
N MET A 270 -95.03 -59.24 -43.66
CA MET A 270 -94.98 -60.66 -43.99
C MET A 270 -96.03 -61.45 -43.21
N SER A 271 -96.21 -61.20 -41.91
CA SER A 271 -97.28 -61.80 -41.10
C SER A 271 -98.68 -61.41 -41.60
N LYS A 272 -98.88 -60.15 -42.02
CA LYS A 272 -100.11 -59.69 -42.68
C LYS A 272 -100.34 -60.40 -44.03
N LYS A 273 -99.28 -60.65 -44.81
CA LYS A 273 -99.33 -61.38 -46.09
C LYS A 273 -99.62 -62.87 -45.90
N ILE A 274 -99.02 -63.52 -44.89
CA ILE A 274 -99.34 -64.90 -44.49
C ILE A 274 -100.82 -65.00 -44.11
N LYS A 275 -101.32 -64.14 -43.22
CA LYS A 275 -102.75 -64.09 -42.83
C LYS A 275 -103.72 -63.81 -43.97
N LYS A 276 -103.26 -63.20 -45.07
CA LYS A 276 -104.04 -63.06 -46.31
C LYS A 276 -104.07 -64.38 -47.09
N LEU A 277 -102.90 -64.99 -47.33
CA LEU A 277 -102.77 -66.27 -48.02
C LEU A 277 -103.49 -67.42 -47.29
N GLU A 278 -103.49 -67.42 -45.95
CA GLU A 278 -104.25 -68.37 -45.12
C GLU A 278 -105.76 -68.25 -45.37
N LYS A 279 -106.30 -67.01 -45.44
CA LYS A 279 -107.71 -66.77 -45.76
C LYS A 279 -108.06 -67.19 -47.19
N GLU A 280 -107.18 -66.88 -48.15
CA GLU A 280 -107.36 -67.25 -49.56
C GLU A 280 -107.32 -68.78 -49.71
N SER A 281 -106.36 -69.46 -49.08
CA SER A 281 -106.27 -70.94 -49.01
C SER A 281 -107.51 -71.57 -48.38
N ASN A 282 -108.00 -71.03 -47.25
CA ASN A 282 -109.22 -71.53 -46.61
C ASN A 282 -110.47 -71.31 -47.50
N THR A 283 -110.53 -70.19 -48.23
CA THR A 283 -111.63 -69.90 -49.17
C THR A 283 -111.63 -70.88 -50.34
N TRP A 284 -110.45 -71.22 -50.89
CA TRP A 284 -110.32 -72.25 -51.90
C TRP A 284 -110.69 -73.65 -51.39
N ARG A 285 -110.31 -73.98 -50.14
CA ARG A 285 -110.71 -75.23 -49.47
C ARG A 285 -112.23 -75.34 -49.36
N THR A 286 -112.92 -74.33 -48.84
CA THR A 286 -114.39 -74.35 -48.71
C THR A 286 -115.11 -74.39 -50.06
N ARG A 287 -114.56 -73.74 -51.10
CA ARG A 287 -115.08 -73.88 -52.48
C ARG A 287 -114.94 -75.31 -53.01
N PHE A 288 -113.78 -75.94 -52.80
CA PHE A 288 -113.53 -77.33 -53.21
C PHE A 288 -114.45 -78.31 -52.47
N GLU A 289 -114.58 -78.17 -51.15
CA GLU A 289 -115.52 -78.94 -50.31
C GLU A 289 -116.97 -78.78 -50.80
N GLY A 290 -117.39 -77.56 -51.16
CA GLY A 290 -118.71 -77.28 -51.72
C GLY A 290 -118.97 -77.98 -53.05
N CYS A 291 -118.06 -77.86 -54.02
CA CYS A 291 -118.17 -78.55 -55.30
C CYS A 291 -118.17 -80.08 -55.14
N ASN A 292 -117.30 -80.61 -54.27
CA ASN A 292 -117.20 -82.05 -54.02
C ASN A 292 -118.49 -82.59 -53.36
N LYS A 293 -119.13 -81.81 -52.48
CA LYS A 293 -120.44 -82.16 -51.90
C LYS A 293 -121.57 -82.12 -52.95
N ALA A 294 -121.58 -81.14 -53.84
CA ALA A 294 -122.54 -81.09 -54.95
C ALA A 294 -122.38 -82.31 -55.89
N LEU A 295 -121.14 -82.73 -56.15
CA LEU A 295 -120.84 -83.93 -56.94
C LEU A 295 -121.36 -85.21 -56.28
N VAL A 296 -121.20 -85.37 -54.96
CA VAL A 296 -121.76 -86.50 -54.21
C VAL A 296 -123.29 -86.54 -54.32
N ASN A 297 -123.98 -85.43 -54.06
CA ASN A 297 -125.44 -85.35 -54.19
C ASN A 297 -125.91 -85.77 -55.60
N MET A 298 -125.22 -85.33 -56.66
CA MET A 298 -125.58 -85.65 -58.05
C MET A 298 -125.37 -87.15 -58.38
N VAL A 299 -124.40 -87.80 -57.74
CA VAL A 299 -124.23 -89.27 -57.82
C VAL A 299 -125.37 -89.98 -57.08
N GLU A 300 -125.77 -89.51 -55.90
CA GLU A 300 -126.89 -90.09 -55.14
C GLU A 300 -128.21 -90.02 -55.93
N GLU A 301 -128.56 -88.85 -56.49
CA GLU A 301 -129.73 -88.68 -57.36
C GLU A 301 -129.73 -89.62 -58.57
N LYS A 302 -128.57 -89.83 -59.21
CA LYS A 302 -128.45 -90.80 -60.30
C LYS A 302 -128.77 -92.23 -59.82
N THR A 303 -128.21 -92.66 -58.69
CA THR A 303 -128.45 -94.02 -58.15
C THR A 303 -129.87 -94.25 -57.63
N LEU A 304 -130.69 -93.20 -57.49
CA LEU A 304 -132.13 -93.33 -57.30
C LEU A 304 -132.83 -93.56 -58.65
N ARG A 305 -132.52 -92.76 -59.67
CA ARG A 305 -133.11 -92.88 -61.01
C ARG A 305 -132.84 -94.21 -61.69
N ASP A 306 -131.62 -94.74 -61.56
CA ASP A 306 -131.26 -96.04 -62.13
C ASP A 306 -132.18 -97.16 -61.57
N LYS A 307 -132.56 -97.10 -60.28
CA LYS A 307 -133.49 -98.07 -59.63
C LYS A 307 -134.95 -97.89 -60.04
N GLU A 308 -135.39 -96.65 -60.30
CA GLU A 308 -136.75 -96.38 -60.81
C GLU A 308 -136.95 -97.01 -62.21
N LEU A 309 -135.90 -97.02 -63.03
CA LEU A 309 -135.90 -97.60 -64.37
C LEU A 309 -135.93 -99.15 -64.36
N GLU A 310 -135.17 -99.80 -63.47
CA GLU A 310 -135.23 -101.26 -63.29
C GLU A 310 -136.67 -101.73 -62.96
N LEU A 311 -137.34 -101.04 -62.02
CA LEU A 311 -138.73 -101.31 -61.63
C LEU A 311 -139.75 -101.14 -62.78
N CYS A 312 -139.52 -100.19 -63.69
CA CYS A 312 -140.35 -100.04 -64.89
C CYS A 312 -140.09 -101.17 -65.91
N THR A 313 -138.83 -101.54 -66.11
CA THR A 313 -138.42 -102.62 -67.01
C THR A 313 -139.04 -103.95 -66.58
N GLU A 314 -139.04 -104.23 -65.28
CA GLU A 314 -139.68 -105.41 -64.67
C GLU A 314 -141.21 -105.47 -64.87
N LYS A 315 -141.91 -104.33 -64.96
CA LYS A 315 -143.35 -104.29 -65.26
C LYS A 315 -143.64 -104.64 -66.72
N ILE A 316 -142.85 -104.09 -67.65
CA ILE A 316 -143.02 -104.33 -69.09
C ILE A 316 -142.89 -105.83 -69.41
N GLN A 317 -141.85 -106.49 -68.87
CA GLN A 317 -141.63 -107.93 -69.08
C GLN A 317 -142.77 -108.83 -68.58
N ARG A 318 -143.54 -108.39 -67.57
CA ARG A 318 -144.72 -109.14 -67.07
C ARG A 318 -145.92 -108.97 -67.99
N LEU A 319 -146.14 -107.77 -68.52
CA LEU A 319 -147.23 -107.47 -69.47
C LEU A 319 -147.02 -108.19 -70.81
N GLU A 320 -145.80 -108.18 -71.34
CA GLU A 320 -145.48 -108.87 -72.61
C GLU A 320 -145.78 -110.38 -72.59
N LYS A 321 -145.58 -111.05 -71.45
CA LYS A 321 -145.86 -112.48 -71.32
C LYS A 321 -147.37 -112.78 -71.36
N LEU A 322 -148.18 -111.89 -70.81
CA LEU A 322 -149.64 -112.03 -70.79
C LEU A 322 -150.25 -111.82 -72.20
N CYS A 323 -149.74 -110.85 -72.96
CA CYS A 323 -150.22 -110.57 -74.31
C CYS A 323 -149.94 -111.69 -75.32
N ARG A 324 -148.86 -112.46 -75.16
CA ARG A 324 -148.52 -113.58 -76.07
C ARG A 324 -149.50 -114.76 -75.90
N ALA A 325 -149.78 -115.16 -74.66
CA ALA A 325 -150.70 -116.27 -74.36
C ALA A 325 -152.13 -116.03 -74.93
N LEU A 326 -152.67 -114.82 -74.75
CA LEU A 326 -153.99 -114.44 -75.25
C LEU A 326 -154.08 -114.34 -76.79
N GLN A 327 -152.95 -114.27 -77.50
CA GLN A 327 -152.91 -114.31 -78.96
C GLN A 327 -152.90 -115.73 -79.53
N GLU A 328 -152.40 -116.72 -78.79
CA GLU A 328 -152.38 -118.12 -79.24
C GLU A 328 -153.77 -118.76 -79.17
N GLU A 329 -154.53 -118.59 -78.06
CA GLU A 329 -155.92 -119.09 -77.96
C GLU A 329 -156.84 -118.54 -79.08
N ARG A 330 -156.65 -117.27 -79.47
CA ARG A 330 -157.43 -116.64 -80.54
C ARG A 330 -157.16 -117.25 -81.92
N LYS A 331 -156.00 -117.88 -82.11
CA LYS A 331 -155.54 -118.41 -83.40
C LYS A 331 -156.17 -119.77 -83.72
N ASP A 332 -156.21 -120.66 -82.74
CA ASP A 332 -156.78 -122.02 -82.90
C ASP A 332 -158.30 -122.01 -83.07
N LEU A 333 -159.01 -121.13 -82.35
CA LEU A 333 -160.47 -120.99 -82.49
C LEU A 333 -160.89 -120.53 -83.90
N HIS A 334 -160.04 -119.76 -84.60
CA HIS A 334 -160.37 -119.21 -85.92
C HIS A 334 -160.27 -120.24 -87.05
N GLN A 335 -159.62 -121.39 -86.87
CA GLN A 335 -159.39 -122.36 -87.96
C GLN A 335 -160.55 -123.36 -88.15
N LYS A 336 -161.61 -123.30 -87.34
CA LYS A 336 -162.74 -124.26 -87.38
C LYS A 336 -164.05 -123.76 -87.99
N VAL A 337 -164.18 -122.47 -88.31
CA VAL A 337 -165.45 -121.93 -88.87
C VAL A 337 -165.21 -121.06 -90.10
N GLN A 338 -165.39 -121.71 -91.26
CA GLN A 338 -166.03 -121.19 -92.48
C GLN A 338 -165.32 -120.07 -93.27
N GLY A 339 -165.42 -120.13 -94.61
CA GLY A 339 -164.87 -119.11 -95.52
C GLY A 339 -165.92 -118.53 -96.46
N MET A 340 -165.93 -117.21 -96.61
CA MET A 340 -166.67 -116.47 -97.66
C MET A 340 -166.14 -115.01 -97.78
N GLN A 341 -165.15 -114.82 -98.67
CA GLN A 341 -165.09 -113.79 -99.73
C GLN A 341 -165.18 -112.24 -99.44
N LEU A 342 -164.28 -111.47 -100.08
CA LEU A 342 -164.30 -110.00 -100.42
C LEU A 342 -163.72 -108.94 -99.40
N PRO A 343 -163.30 -107.69 -99.82
CA PRO A 343 -161.89 -107.25 -99.63
C PRO A 343 -161.59 -105.76 -99.21
N GLY A 344 -160.28 -105.41 -99.12
CA GLY A 344 -159.65 -104.04 -99.13
C GLY A 344 -159.55 -103.28 -97.78
N ASP A 345 -158.84 -102.16 -97.55
CA ASP A 345 -157.68 -101.40 -98.14
C ASP A 345 -157.50 -100.10 -97.26
N GLU A 346 -156.42 -99.28 -97.14
CA GLU A 346 -154.93 -99.28 -97.28
C GLU A 346 -154.39 -97.92 -96.66
N VAL A 347 -153.07 -97.56 -96.71
CA VAL A 347 -152.43 -96.20 -96.60
C VAL A 347 -152.25 -95.56 -95.17
N LYS A 348 -151.25 -94.72 -94.78
CA LYS A 348 -149.82 -94.38 -95.15
C LYS A 348 -149.26 -93.20 -94.24
N VAL A 349 -147.98 -92.76 -94.37
CA VAL A 349 -147.34 -91.44 -93.98
C VAL A 349 -146.78 -91.29 -92.53
N GLU A 350 -145.51 -90.95 -92.17
CA GLU A 350 -144.34 -90.12 -92.66
C GLU A 350 -144.31 -88.65 -92.09
N ALA A 351 -143.25 -87.98 -91.55
CA ALA A 351 -141.86 -88.23 -91.06
C ALA A 351 -141.29 -86.97 -90.27
N LYS A 352 -139.94 -86.79 -90.07
CA LYS A 352 -139.16 -85.56 -89.63
C LYS A 352 -138.94 -85.27 -88.10
N ASP A 353 -138.10 -84.35 -87.55
CA ASP A 353 -136.72 -83.74 -87.72
C ASP A 353 -136.41 -82.92 -86.40
N GLU A 354 -135.35 -82.14 -86.05
CA GLU A 354 -134.08 -81.58 -86.63
C GLU A 354 -133.00 -81.32 -85.50
N VAL A 355 -132.04 -80.33 -85.53
CA VAL A 355 -130.79 -80.35 -84.66
C VAL A 355 -130.04 -79.00 -84.31
N LEU A 356 -129.12 -79.00 -83.28
CA LEU A 356 -127.99 -78.05 -82.92
C LEU A 356 -128.30 -76.63 -82.32
N PRO A 357 -127.35 -75.70 -81.93
CA PRO A 357 -125.91 -75.74 -81.45
C PRO A 357 -125.48 -74.77 -80.26
N GLU A 358 -124.21 -74.91 -79.77
CA GLU A 358 -123.12 -73.96 -79.27
C GLU A 358 -123.38 -72.62 -78.50
N GLU A 359 -122.44 -71.94 -77.78
CA GLU A 359 -120.94 -71.98 -77.58
C GLU A 359 -120.56 -71.75 -76.05
N GLY A 360 -119.39 -71.32 -75.51
CA GLY A 360 -118.13 -70.76 -76.06
C GLY A 360 -116.98 -70.35 -75.06
N ALA A 361 -115.99 -69.57 -75.54
CA ALA A 361 -114.68 -69.18 -74.92
C ALA A 361 -114.71 -68.09 -73.78
N SER A 362 -113.64 -67.58 -73.12
CA SER A 362 -112.15 -67.51 -73.28
C SER A 362 -111.48 -67.28 -71.86
N GLU A 363 -110.22 -66.92 -71.51
CA GLU A 363 -108.99 -66.42 -72.20
C GLU A 363 -107.66 -66.64 -71.38
N HIS A 364 -106.75 -65.64 -71.27
CA HIS A 364 -105.32 -65.70 -70.87
C HIS A 364 -104.89 -64.62 -69.81
N ALA A 365 -103.64 -64.29 -69.39
CA ALA A 365 -102.26 -64.46 -69.92
C ALA A 365 -101.12 -64.61 -68.83
N HIS A 366 -99.92 -64.02 -69.02
CA HIS A 366 -98.62 -64.51 -68.47
C HIS A 366 -97.50 -63.41 -68.31
N LEU A 367 -96.22 -63.81 -68.11
CA LEU A 367 -94.91 -63.07 -68.15
C LEU A 367 -94.46 -62.30 -66.85
N GLU A 368 -93.17 -62.04 -66.51
CA GLU A 368 -91.86 -62.30 -67.17
C GLU A 368 -90.62 -62.52 -66.21
N VAL A 369 -89.35 -62.28 -66.67
CA VAL A 369 -88.09 -62.97 -66.26
C VAL A 369 -86.82 -62.05 -66.25
N SER A 370 -85.82 -62.29 -65.34
CA SER A 370 -84.34 -62.00 -65.43
C SER A 370 -83.60 -62.46 -64.14
N THR A 371 -82.31 -62.84 -63.96
CA THR A 371 -81.01 -62.95 -64.70
C THR A 371 -80.04 -61.73 -64.75
N THR A 372 -78.68 -61.79 -64.69
CA THR A 372 -77.66 -62.74 -64.13
C THR A 372 -76.21 -62.14 -64.08
N GLY A 373 -75.43 -62.37 -63.00
CA GLY A 373 -73.93 -62.46 -62.99
C GLY A 373 -73.04 -61.19 -62.86
N GLY A 374 -71.76 -61.35 -62.46
CA GLY A 374 -70.68 -60.34 -62.61
C GLY A 374 -69.64 -60.22 -61.47
N GLU A 375 -68.34 -60.27 -61.79
CA GLU A 375 -67.18 -60.04 -60.86
C GLU A 375 -66.26 -58.89 -61.35
N THR A 376 -65.24 -58.55 -60.55
CA THR A 376 -64.03 -57.76 -60.91
C THR A 376 -64.21 -56.23 -61.12
N LEU A 377 -63.19 -55.35 -61.02
CA LEU A 377 -61.84 -55.51 -60.44
C LEU A 377 -61.37 -54.23 -59.73
N LEU A 378 -60.54 -54.48 -58.72
CA LEU A 378 -59.44 -53.73 -58.10
C LEU A 378 -58.59 -52.73 -58.93
N ALA A 379 -58.98 -52.31 -60.13
CA ALA A 379 -58.16 -51.43 -60.98
C ALA A 379 -57.98 -50.00 -60.42
N HIS A 380 -59.04 -49.41 -59.85
CA HIS A 380 -59.06 -47.99 -59.46
C HIS A 380 -58.17 -47.65 -58.24
N LYS A 381 -57.71 -48.64 -57.47
CA LYS A 381 -56.94 -48.40 -56.23
C LYS A 381 -55.42 -48.46 -56.41
N LEU A 382 -54.94 -48.96 -57.55
CA LEU A 382 -53.51 -49.09 -57.86
C LEU A 382 -52.89 -47.80 -58.45
N ALA A 383 -53.72 -46.91 -59.02
CA ALA A 383 -53.26 -45.63 -59.55
C ALA A 383 -52.89 -44.62 -58.43
N SER A 384 -53.69 -44.55 -57.36
CA SER A 384 -53.52 -43.56 -56.28
C SER A 384 -52.18 -43.72 -55.53
N LEU A 385 -51.79 -44.97 -55.23
CA LEU A 385 -50.59 -45.26 -54.44
C LEU A 385 -49.27 -44.90 -55.16
N LYS A 386 -49.27 -44.84 -56.51
CA LYS A 386 -48.08 -44.43 -57.27
C LYS A 386 -47.80 -42.93 -57.21
N VAL A 387 -48.84 -42.11 -56.98
CA VAL A 387 -48.67 -40.65 -56.84
C VAL A 387 -48.08 -40.32 -55.47
N GLU A 388 -48.59 -40.98 -54.42
CA GLU A 388 -48.15 -40.79 -53.03
C GLU A 388 -46.70 -41.25 -52.81
N GLN A 389 -46.28 -42.35 -53.47
CA GLN A 389 -44.90 -42.84 -53.41
C GLN A 389 -43.87 -41.86 -54.02
N ALA A 390 -44.25 -41.09 -55.05
CA ALA A 390 -43.33 -40.13 -55.68
C ALA A 390 -43.02 -38.93 -54.77
N ILE A 391 -44.03 -38.41 -54.07
CA ILE A 391 -43.91 -37.25 -53.17
C ILE A 391 -42.97 -37.56 -51.98
N LEU A 392 -43.05 -38.78 -51.43
CA LEU A 392 -42.17 -39.22 -50.35
C LEU A 392 -40.70 -39.36 -50.79
N GLN A 393 -40.45 -39.63 -52.07
CA GLN A 393 -39.10 -39.78 -52.61
C GLN A 393 -38.39 -38.43 -52.83
N GLU A 394 -39.13 -37.38 -53.21
CA GLU A 394 -38.62 -36.01 -53.35
C GLU A 394 -38.23 -35.40 -51.98
N ILE A 395 -39.03 -35.65 -50.94
CA ILE A 395 -38.73 -35.21 -49.57
C ILE A 395 -37.45 -35.88 -49.04
N ALA A 396 -37.27 -37.19 -49.28
CA ALA A 396 -36.08 -37.93 -48.83
C ALA A 396 -34.77 -37.34 -49.40
N THR A 397 -34.76 -36.94 -50.68
CA THR A 397 -33.58 -36.33 -51.31
C THR A 397 -33.24 -34.93 -50.77
N SER A 398 -34.15 -34.24 -50.09
CA SER A 398 -33.89 -32.90 -49.53
C SER A 398 -33.05 -32.90 -48.25
N PHE A 399 -33.01 -34.03 -47.52
CA PHE A 399 -32.22 -34.15 -46.29
C PHE A 399 -30.77 -34.60 -46.54
N THR A 400 -30.54 -35.46 -47.53
CA THR A 400 -29.20 -36.01 -47.82
C THR A 400 -28.20 -34.97 -48.33
N THR A 401 -28.65 -33.84 -48.88
CA THR A 401 -27.78 -32.79 -49.42
C THR A 401 -27.22 -31.82 -48.37
N SER A 402 -27.51 -32.01 -47.07
CA SER A 402 -27.07 -31.09 -46.00
C SER A 402 -26.04 -31.68 -45.02
N GLU A 403 -25.72 -32.98 -45.11
CA GLU A 403 -24.72 -33.63 -44.24
C GLU A 403 -23.36 -33.85 -44.94
N GLU A 404 -23.29 -33.82 -46.29
CA GLU A 404 -22.05 -33.91 -47.06
C GLU A 404 -21.31 -32.55 -47.15
N SER A 405 -20.94 -31.99 -46.00
CA SER A 405 -20.05 -30.82 -45.86
C SER A 405 -19.04 -31.02 -44.74
N ASN A 406 -18.00 -31.80 -45.05
CA ASN A 406 -16.80 -32.12 -44.25
C ASN A 406 -16.31 -30.96 -43.35
N GLN A 407 -15.73 -31.17 -42.16
CA GLN A 407 -14.96 -32.31 -41.62
C GLN A 407 -13.58 -32.57 -42.26
N GLU A 408 -12.73 -31.54 -42.26
CA GLU A 408 -11.26 -31.67 -42.23
C GLU A 408 -10.74 -30.73 -41.12
N ALA A 409 -9.71 -31.04 -40.31
CA ALA A 409 -8.86 -32.23 -40.21
C ALA A 409 -8.43 -32.49 -38.73
N ASN A 410 -7.77 -33.63 -38.48
CA ASN A 410 -7.21 -34.05 -37.19
C ASN A 410 -6.02 -35.02 -37.45
N SER A 411 -5.11 -35.40 -36.55
CA SER A 411 -5.01 -35.24 -35.09
C SER A 411 -3.54 -35.33 -34.63
N SER A 412 -3.25 -34.89 -33.39
CA SER A 412 -2.02 -35.21 -32.63
C SER A 412 -0.75 -34.47 -33.14
N GLN A 413 0.36 -34.33 -32.40
CA GLN A 413 1.03 -35.26 -31.47
C GLN A 413 1.91 -34.52 -30.42
N CYS A 414 2.43 -35.25 -29.42
CA CYS A 414 3.31 -34.75 -28.35
C CYS A 414 4.82 -35.02 -28.60
N THR A 415 5.62 -34.59 -27.61
CA THR A 415 6.98 -35.04 -27.20
C THR A 415 8.27 -34.48 -27.86
N GLU A 416 9.14 -33.99 -26.96
CA GLU A 416 10.62 -34.08 -26.89
C GLU A 416 11.61 -33.23 -27.77
N VAL A 417 12.24 -32.26 -27.09
CA VAL A 417 13.70 -32.14 -26.77
C VAL A 417 14.75 -31.77 -27.85
N GLN A 418 15.64 -30.82 -27.43
CA GLN A 418 17.02 -30.47 -27.89
C GLN A 418 17.27 -29.64 -29.16
N GLN A 419 18.09 -28.58 -28.96
CA GLN A 419 19.25 -28.05 -29.74
C GLN A 419 19.13 -27.83 -31.27
N ASP A 420 19.84 -26.88 -31.91
CA ASP A 420 21.02 -26.08 -31.53
C ASP A 420 21.08 -24.75 -32.33
N SER A 421 21.94 -23.81 -31.92
CA SER A 421 22.63 -22.82 -32.78
C SER A 421 21.79 -21.72 -33.51
N GLN A 422 22.33 -20.55 -33.90
CA GLN A 422 23.58 -19.84 -33.59
C GLN A 422 23.47 -18.35 -33.98
N LYS A 423 24.19 -17.46 -33.27
CA LYS A 423 24.75 -16.17 -33.78
C LYS A 423 23.76 -15.06 -34.22
N GLU A 424 24.13 -13.78 -34.38
CA GLU A 424 25.41 -13.09 -34.13
C GLU A 424 25.19 -11.64 -33.64
N HIS A 425 26.13 -11.08 -32.87
CA HIS A 425 26.33 -9.62 -32.75
C HIS A 425 27.18 -9.13 -33.95
N PRO A 426 27.01 -7.88 -34.40
CA PRO A 426 28.00 -6.83 -34.09
C PRO A 426 27.30 -5.56 -33.51
N ALA A 427 27.87 -4.87 -32.51
CA ALA A 427 28.96 -3.88 -32.57
C ALA A 427 28.55 -2.53 -33.20
N GLY A 428 28.93 -1.37 -32.65
CA GLY A 428 29.70 -1.12 -31.42
C GLY A 428 30.30 0.29 -31.38
N GLN A 429 31.21 0.55 -30.44
CA GLN A 429 32.12 1.71 -30.37
C GLN A 429 31.45 3.09 -30.10
N ASP A 430 32.07 4.10 -29.49
CA ASP A 430 33.37 4.27 -28.81
C ASP A 430 33.25 5.53 -27.87
N GLN A 431 34.20 6.04 -27.06
CA GLN A 431 35.67 5.89 -26.95
C GLN A 431 36.17 6.47 -25.59
N THR A 432 37.22 5.87 -24.97
CA THR A 432 38.26 6.54 -24.10
C THR A 432 37.83 7.28 -22.80
N ASN A 433 38.63 7.55 -21.75
CA ASN A 433 40.03 7.30 -21.28
C ASN A 433 40.07 7.66 -19.75
N ASN A 434 41.09 7.42 -18.91
CA ASN A 434 42.22 6.48 -18.80
C ASN A 434 42.94 6.72 -17.42
N ALA A 435 43.87 5.84 -17.00
CA ALA A 435 44.87 6.02 -15.93
C ALA A 435 44.35 6.02 -14.46
N GLN A 436 45.09 5.53 -13.44
CA GLN A 436 46.41 4.86 -13.42
C GLN A 436 46.59 3.92 -12.19
N GLU A 437 47.75 3.23 -12.11
CA GLU A 437 48.17 2.27 -11.07
C GLU A 437 48.54 2.98 -9.72
N ALA A 438 48.91 2.34 -8.60
CA ALA A 438 49.29 0.96 -8.25
C ALA A 438 49.04 0.67 -6.74
N PRO A 439 49.06 -0.61 -6.27
CA PRO A 439 48.98 -0.95 -4.83
C PRO A 439 50.36 -1.08 -4.17
N LEU A 440 50.43 -0.89 -2.83
CA LEU A 440 51.62 -1.19 -2.02
C LEU A 440 51.29 -2.14 -0.86
N GLN A 441 52.09 -3.21 -0.75
CA GLN A 441 52.25 -3.99 0.48
C GLN A 441 53.54 -3.55 1.19
N SER A 442 53.52 -3.51 2.53
CA SER A 442 54.74 -3.51 3.33
C SER A 442 54.53 -4.33 4.61
N LYS A 443 55.28 -5.42 4.76
CA LYS A 443 55.49 -6.07 6.06
C LYS A 443 56.48 -5.23 6.88
N SER A 444 56.27 -5.18 8.18
CA SER A 444 57.35 -4.95 9.15
C SER A 444 57.04 -5.76 10.40
N GLU A 445 57.77 -6.85 10.60
CA GLU A 445 57.81 -7.58 11.87
C GLU A 445 58.75 -6.82 12.81
N GLU A 446 58.34 -6.56 14.05
CA GLU A 446 59.28 -6.30 15.13
C GLU A 446 58.74 -6.90 16.44
N THR A 447 59.62 -7.26 17.37
CA THR A 447 59.28 -8.18 18.48
C THR A 447 59.84 -7.72 19.83
N ASN A 448 59.29 -8.34 20.88
CA ASN A 448 59.79 -8.48 22.25
C ASN A 448 59.53 -7.36 23.29
N ASN A 449 59.32 -7.87 24.51
CA ASN A 449 59.61 -7.29 25.83
C ASN A 449 58.67 -6.21 26.42
N LYS A 450 58.41 -6.14 27.75
CA LYS A 450 58.53 -7.13 28.86
C LYS A 450 57.93 -6.52 30.17
N LEU A 451 57.61 -7.37 31.17
CA LEU A 451 57.17 -7.07 32.56
C LEU A 451 55.76 -6.44 32.67
N GLU A 452 54.91 -6.71 33.67
CA GLU A 452 55.03 -7.05 35.12
C GLU A 452 55.13 -5.84 36.09
N ALA A 453 53.95 -5.36 36.52
CA ALA A 453 53.59 -4.78 37.82
C ALA A 453 52.04 -4.66 37.80
N VAL A 454 51.22 -5.04 38.79
CA VAL A 454 51.41 -5.29 40.23
C VAL A 454 51.95 -4.07 40.97
N HIS A 455 51.05 -3.13 41.26
CA HIS A 455 51.01 -2.51 42.58
C HIS A 455 49.59 -2.12 43.01
#